data_AF-A0A4Q9KWC9-F1
#
_entry.id   AF-A0A4Q9KWC9-F1
#
_cell.length_a   1.000
_cell.length_b   1.000
_cell.length_c   1.000
_cell.angle_alpha   90.00
_cell.angle_beta   90.00
_cell.angle_gamma   90.00
#
_symmetry.space_group_name_H-M   'P 1'
#
loop_
_entity.id
_entity.type
_entity.pdbx_description
1 polymer ?
#
loop_
_entity_poly.entity_id
_entity_poly.type
_entity_poly.pdbx_seq_one_letter_code
_entity_poly.pdbx_strand_id
1 'polypeptide(L)'
;MRKNKITHIEVGITSQYSVQTVKTEKLRNYDLVENDLGLIYKWGAEMIPYVMTWDGIVTEYNKTYAKRLQIPMNVEAYIQSIVLKKTVETISFDRQRES
;
A
#
# COMPACT_ATOMS: atom_id res chain seq x y z
N MET A 1 -4.75 -25.11 -18.27
CA MET A 1 -4.72 -23.69 -18.66
C MET A 1 -3.99 -22.89 -17.58
N ARG A 2 -2.97 -22.10 -17.92
CA ARG A 2 -2.39 -21.13 -16.98
C ARG A 2 -3.46 -20.08 -16.70
N LYS A 3 -3.90 -19.95 -15.44
CA LYS A 3 -4.69 -18.79 -15.02
C LYS A 3 -3.71 -17.63 -14.91
N ASN A 4 -3.94 -16.56 -15.67
CA ASN A 4 -3.14 -15.35 -15.51
C ASN A 4 -3.37 -14.79 -14.11
N LYS A 5 -2.31 -14.30 -13.47
CA LYS A 5 -2.36 -13.72 -12.13
C LYS A 5 -1.73 -12.33 -12.16
N ILE A 6 -2.45 -11.34 -11.64
CA ILE A 6 -1.94 -9.98 -11.41
C ILE A 6 -1.67 -9.84 -9.91
N THR A 7 -0.52 -9.27 -9.57
CA THR A 7 -0.22 -8.81 -8.21
C THR A 7 -0.08 -7.30 -8.23
N HIS A 8 -0.86 -6.61 -7.41
CA HIS A 8 -0.83 -5.16 -7.27
C HIS A 8 -0.38 -4.80 -5.85
N ILE A 9 0.64 -3.96 -5.74
CA ILE A 9 1.17 -3.49 -4.46
C ILE A 9 0.77 -2.03 -4.32
N GLU A 10 -0.05 -1.73 -3.31
CA GLU A 10 -0.41 -0.36 -3.01
C GLU A 10 0.41 0.13 -1.82
N VAL A 11 1.23 1.16 -2.05
CA VAL A 11 2.05 1.77 -1.00
C VAL A 11 1.36 3.04 -0.51
N GLY A 12 1.15 3.15 0.80
CA GLY A 12 0.53 4.32 1.43
C GLY A 12 1.18 4.73 2.75
N ILE A 13 0.95 5.98 3.15
CA ILE A 13 1.29 6.51 4.48
C ILE A 13 0.02 6.67 5.31
N THR A 14 0.11 6.40 6.61
CA THR A 14 -0.97 6.63 7.57
C THR A 14 -0.46 7.11 8.93
N SER A 15 -1.35 7.58 9.79
CA SER A 15 -1.02 7.87 11.18
C SER A 15 -0.88 6.59 11.98
N GLN A 16 0.02 6.56 12.97
CA GLN A 16 0.22 5.41 13.85
C GLN A 16 -1.09 4.97 14.53
N TYR A 17 -1.97 5.93 14.85
CA TYR A 17 -3.26 5.68 15.49
C TYR A 17 -4.29 5.01 14.55
N SER A 18 -4.18 5.23 13.24
CA SER A 18 -5.14 4.73 12.24
C SER A 18 -4.70 3.45 11.53
N VAL A 19 -3.50 2.93 11.85
CA VAL A 19 -2.92 1.76 11.19
C VAL A 19 -3.89 0.58 11.15
N GLN A 20 -4.57 0.25 12.26
CA GLN A 20 -5.46 -0.90 12.32
C GLN A 20 -6.74 -0.69 11.50
N THR A 21 -7.32 0.51 11.56
CA THR A 21 -8.50 0.89 10.78
C THR A 21 -8.20 0.83 9.29
N VAL A 22 -7.13 1.50 8.85
CA VAL A 22 -6.71 1.54 7.44
C VAL A 22 -6.39 0.14 6.92
N LYS A 23 -5.75 -0.72 7.73
CA LYS A 23 -5.52 -2.11 7.36
C LYS A 23 -6.82 -2.86 7.10
N THR A 24 -7.77 -2.75 8.02
CA THR A 24 -9.05 -3.47 7.94
C THR A 24 -9.86 -3.01 6.74
N GLU A 25 -9.95 -1.70 6.52
CA GLU A 25 -10.64 -1.11 5.37
C GLU A 25 -10.01 -1.54 4.05
N LYS A 26 -8.67 -1.49 3.95
CA LYS A 26 -7.96 -1.92 2.75
C LYS A 26 -8.17 -3.38 2.43
N LEU A 27 -8.09 -4.26 3.44
CA LEU A 27 -8.33 -5.70 3.24
C LEU A 27 -9.71 -5.96 2.63
N ARG A 28 -10.75 -5.34 3.22
CA ARG A 28 -12.12 -5.48 2.75
C ARG A 28 -12.30 -4.93 1.32
N ASN A 29 -11.71 -3.79 1.01
CA ASN A 29 -11.79 -3.20 -0.32
C ASN A 29 -11.07 -4.07 -1.37
N TYR A 30 -9.95 -4.69 -0.99
CA TYR A 30 -9.21 -5.56 -1.87
C TYR A 30 -9.92 -6.88 -2.13
N ASP A 31 -10.56 -7.48 -1.14
CA ASP A 31 -11.39 -8.68 -1.35
C ASP A 31 -12.47 -8.43 -2.41
N LEU A 32 -13.08 -7.24 -2.42
CA LEU A 32 -14.05 -6.85 -3.44
C LEU A 32 -13.40 -6.72 -4.82
N VAL A 33 -12.27 -6.01 -4.92
CA VAL A 33 -11.56 -5.82 -6.20
C VAL A 33 -11.05 -7.14 -6.77
N GLU A 34 -10.53 -8.04 -5.94
CA GLU A 34 -10.07 -9.35 -6.38
C GLU A 34 -11.20 -10.19 -6.95
N ASN A 35 -12.38 -10.16 -6.32
CA ASN A 35 -13.58 -10.82 -6.81
C ASN A 35 -14.03 -10.25 -8.16
N ASP A 36 -14.11 -8.92 -8.28
CA ASP A 36 -14.53 -8.27 -9.52
C ASP A 36 -13.58 -8.58 -10.68
N LEU A 37 -12.26 -8.54 -10.44
CA LEU A 37 -11.25 -8.90 -11.44
C LEU A 37 -11.36 -10.38 -11.85
N GLY A 38 -11.63 -11.26 -10.89
CA GLY A 38 -11.88 -12.68 -11.13
C GLY A 38 -13.12 -12.93 -11.98
N LEU A 39 -14.18 -12.13 -11.79
CA LEU A 39 -15.42 -12.23 -12.57
C LEU A 39 -15.25 -11.72 -14.00
N ILE A 40 -14.59 -10.56 -14.18
CA ILE A 40 -14.47 -9.91 -15.49
C ILE A 40 -13.44 -10.61 -16.37
N TYR A 41 -12.23 -10.81 -15.86
CA TYR A 41 -11.09 -11.26 -16.67
C TYR A 41 -10.80 -12.76 -16.51
N LYS A 42 -11.45 -13.45 -15.56
CA LYS A 42 -11.15 -14.84 -15.17
C LYS A 42 -9.69 -15.04 -14.74
N TRP A 43 -9.06 -13.97 -14.22
CA TRP A 43 -7.68 -13.96 -13.75
C TRP A 43 -7.65 -13.97 -12.21
N GLY A 44 -6.57 -14.51 -11.64
CA GLY A 44 -6.32 -14.32 -10.21
C GLY A 44 -5.81 -12.90 -9.97
N ALA A 45 -6.34 -12.20 -8.98
CA ALA A 45 -5.77 -10.95 -8.51
C ALA A 45 -5.25 -11.15 -7.08
N GLU A 46 -4.16 -10.47 -6.75
CA GLU A 46 -3.63 -10.41 -5.39
C GLU A 46 -3.25 -8.95 -5.10
N MET A 47 -3.92 -8.36 -4.13
CA MET A 47 -3.68 -6.99 -3.70
C MET A 47 -2.90 -6.99 -2.38
N ILE A 48 -1.78 -6.28 -2.35
CA ILE A 48 -0.90 -6.21 -1.18
C ILE A 48 -0.88 -4.76 -0.66
N PRO A 49 -1.43 -4.50 0.53
CA PRO A 49 -1.25 -3.21 1.19
C PRO A 49 0.13 -3.11 1.82
N TYR A 50 0.90 -2.10 1.44
CA TYR A 50 2.17 -1.72 2.07
C TYR A 50 2.00 -0.36 2.76
N VAL A 51 1.63 -0.37 4.04
CA VAL A 51 1.18 0.84 4.76
C VAL A 51 2.20 1.31 5.79
N MET A 52 2.95 2.36 5.49
CA MET A 52 3.97 2.93 6.37
C MET A 52 3.35 3.98 7.30
N THR A 53 3.93 4.18 8.49
CA THR A 53 3.58 5.33 9.33
C THR A 53 4.49 6.51 9.02
N TRP A 54 4.02 7.73 9.32
CA TRP A 54 4.76 8.99 9.09
C TRP A 54 6.14 9.06 9.75
N ASP A 55 6.30 8.40 10.89
CA ASP A 55 7.56 8.28 11.64
C ASP A 55 8.52 7.24 11.04
N GLY A 56 8.19 6.68 9.87
CA GLY A 56 9.01 5.66 9.20
C GLY A 56 8.90 4.27 9.82
N ILE A 57 8.00 4.05 10.77
CA ILE A 57 7.81 2.72 11.36
C ILE A 57 7.10 1.79 10.37
N VAL A 58 7.84 0.77 9.95
CA VAL A 58 7.30 -0.32 9.12
C VAL A 58 6.60 -1.29 10.04
N THR A 59 5.28 -1.43 9.87
CA THR A 59 4.48 -2.32 10.71
C THR A 59 4.86 -3.79 10.48
N GLU A 60 4.65 -4.67 11.47
CA GLU A 60 4.97 -6.10 11.37
C GLU A 60 4.34 -6.77 10.14
N TYR A 61 3.11 -6.40 9.81
CA TYR A 61 2.41 -6.83 8.61
C TYR A 61 3.20 -6.49 7.33
N ASN A 62 3.69 -5.25 7.20
CA ASN A 62 4.53 -4.86 6.07
C ASN A 62 5.85 -5.64 6.04
N LYS A 63 6.45 -5.93 7.21
CA LYS A 63 7.67 -6.75 7.28
C LYS A 63 7.42 -8.15 6.73
N THR A 64 6.24 -8.74 6.95
CA THR A 64 5.85 -10.02 6.37
C THR A 64 5.75 -9.94 4.84
N TYR A 65 5.12 -8.90 4.29
CA TYR A 65 5.06 -8.72 2.83
C TYR A 65 6.40 -8.40 2.21
N ALA A 66 7.22 -7.56 2.86
CA ALA A 66 8.59 -7.26 2.43
C ALA A 66 9.43 -8.54 2.34
N LYS A 67 9.34 -9.41 3.36
CA LYS A 67 10.00 -10.73 3.34
C LYS A 67 9.47 -11.63 2.23
N ARG A 68 8.14 -11.69 2.05
CA ARG A 68 7.49 -12.51 1.02
C ARG A 68 7.85 -12.06 -0.40
N LEU A 69 7.91 -10.75 -0.61
CA LEU A 69 8.28 -10.10 -1.87
C LEU A 69 9.79 -9.96 -2.06
N GLN A 70 10.59 -10.35 -1.06
CA GLN A 70 12.05 -10.22 -1.05
C GLN A 70 12.52 -8.78 -1.36
N ILE A 71 11.81 -7.78 -0.81
CA ILE A 71 12.17 -6.38 -0.99
C ILE A 71 13.48 -6.12 -0.25
N PRO A 72 14.54 -5.69 -0.95
CA PRO A 72 15.80 -5.37 -0.30
C PRO A 72 15.67 -4.03 0.44
N MET A 73 16.41 -3.88 1.53
CA MET A 73 16.31 -2.74 2.45
C MET A 73 16.53 -1.37 1.76
N ASN A 74 17.38 -1.31 0.73
CA ASN A 74 17.60 -0.08 -0.05
C ASN A 74 16.38 0.33 -0.87
N VAL A 75 15.62 -0.63 -1.40
CA VAL A 75 14.37 -0.38 -2.12
C VAL A 75 13.29 0.07 -1.15
N GLU A 76 13.21 -0.54 0.03
CA GLU A 76 12.28 -0.11 1.08
C GLU A 76 12.54 1.34 1.53
N ALA A 77 13.80 1.70 1.77
CA ALA A 77 14.20 3.07 2.08
C ALA A 77 13.89 4.06 0.94
N TYR A 78 14.08 3.63 -0.32
CA TYR A 78 13.74 4.44 -1.48
C TYR A 78 12.22 4.67 -1.57
N ILE A 79 11.41 3.62 -1.39
CA ILE A 79 9.95 3.73 -1.36
C ILE A 79 9.54 4.71 -0.24
N GLN A 80 10.09 4.56 0.97
CA GLN A 80 9.82 5.48 2.08
C GLN A 80 10.10 6.94 1.69
N SER A 81 11.25 7.21 1.07
CA SER A 81 11.63 8.57 0.65
C SER A 81 10.64 9.17 -0.35
N ILE A 82 10.15 8.36 -1.31
CA ILE A 82 9.17 8.81 -2.30
C ILE A 82 7.83 9.13 -1.64
N VAL A 83 7.34 8.25 -0.77
CA VAL A 83 6.02 8.43 -0.15
C VAL A 83 6.05 9.65 0.78
N LEU A 84 7.11 9.82 1.58
CA LEU A 84 7.31 11.01 2.40
C LEU A 84 7.35 12.28 1.55
N LYS A 85 8.14 12.28 0.47
CA LYS A 85 8.22 13.43 -0.45
C LYS A 85 6.85 13.81 -1.01
N LYS A 86 6.13 12.84 -1.57
CA LYS A 86 4.79 13.06 -2.13
C LYS A 86 3.82 13.61 -1.10
N THR A 87 3.90 13.12 0.14
CA THR A 87 2.96 13.56 1.17
C THR A 87 3.26 14.97 1.67
N VAL A 88 4.54 15.35 1.76
CA VAL A 88 4.94 16.75 2.00
C VAL A 88 4.47 17.66 0.87
N GLU A 89 4.63 17.23 -0.40
CA GLU A 89 4.13 17.98 -1.56
C GLU A 89 2.61 18.18 -1.48
N THR A 90 1.84 17.14 -1.21
CA THR A 90 0.37 17.24 -1.04
C THR A 90 -0.01 18.20 0.08
N ILE A 91 0.58 18.09 1.27
CA ILE A 91 0.28 18.98 2.39
C ILE A 91 0.63 20.44 2.06
N SER A 92 1.77 20.66 1.40
CA SER A 92 2.20 22.00 1.00
C SER A 92 1.23 22.63 0.01
N PHE A 93 0.72 21.83 -0.93
CA PHE A 93 -0.25 22.25 -1.92
C PHE A 93 -1.63 22.53 -1.30
N ASP A 94 -2.09 21.67 -0.38
CA ASP A 94 -3.35 21.88 0.34
C ASP A 94 -3.29 23.18 1.16
N ARG A 95 -2.18 23.45 1.85
CA ARG A 95 -1.99 24.69 2.59
C ARG A 95 -2.03 25.94 1.71
N GLN A 96 -1.51 25.87 0.48
CA GLN A 96 -1.56 26.98 -0.48
C GLN A 96 -2.96 27.25 -1.02
N ARG A 97 -3.84 26.24 -1.06
CA ARG A 97 -5.25 26.42 -1.46
C ARG A 97 -6.10 27.07 -0.39
N GLU A 98 -5.69 26.95 0.86
CA GLU A 98 -6.36 27.54 2.02
C GLU A 98 -5.93 28.99 2.31
N SER A 99 -4.97 29.54 1.57
CA SER A 99 -4.48 30.93 1.69
C SER A 99 -5.03 31.84 0.61
#